data_AF-A0A955X4A4-F1
#
_entry.id   AF-A0A955X4A4-F1
#
_cell.length_a   1.000
_cell.length_b   1.000
_cell.length_c   1.000
_cell.angle_alpha   90.00
_cell.angle_beta   90.00
_cell.angle_gamma   90.00
#
_symmetry.space_group_name_H-M   'P 1'
#
loop_
_entity.id
_entity.type
_entity.pdbx_description
1 polymer ?
#
loop_
_entity_poly.entity_id
_entity_poly.type
_entity_poly.pdbx_seq_one_letter_code
_entity_poly.pdbx_strand_id
1 'polypeptide(L)'
;MPMMLVNRDLEITFVNQATVELMTKHEAQMQSQFPGFRANGLVGTNIDVFHKHPEHQRRLLADPRNLPHKARIQVGSLRFALNVSAVMDSKGEYIGATLQWQDVTTEVDAEHQINTLIGQAAAGELEHRLHTDAWSGFFKVVGDGINELLDAVVDPIQEARRVASALAEGDLTHRASEDHKGDFKALADDLNRSIDQLRDMVQRIREGATDITKGASEINEGNTDLSSRTQEQAAALEETASTVEELTATVRQNATNAGTARHLAGGARDLAEKGGEVVSEAVRAMDDISNSSKKIADIIGVIDEIAFQTNLLALNAAVEAARAGEQGRGFAVVASEVRNLAQRSATAAREIKTLIKDSAGKVEHGGRLVGRSGRTLQEIVDAVRKVSDIVTGIASASEEQAMGIEQVNKAVAQMDEVTQQNAALVEQAAAASAAMDDHARSLARLVDVFRTSEGAPAYSPAPEPELPRAVARRPAPAAPAIRKPVANATNGRSGSKSFGSAAPARVANDGQDWEEF
;
A
#
# COMPACT_ATOMS: atom_id res chain seq x y z
N MET A 1 -44.08 -45.45 -78.03
CA MET A 1 -43.72 -44.04 -78.32
C MET A 1 -44.77 -43.44 -79.24
N PRO A 2 -45.29 -42.25 -78.92
CA PRO A 2 -46.16 -41.48 -79.81
C PRO A 2 -45.51 -41.24 -81.18
N MET A 3 -46.19 -41.69 -82.23
CA MET A 3 -45.78 -41.51 -83.62
C MET A 3 -46.97 -41.05 -84.49
N MET A 4 -46.68 -40.13 -85.41
CA MET A 4 -47.59 -39.57 -86.40
C MET A 4 -46.92 -39.65 -87.78
N LEU A 5 -47.67 -39.90 -88.84
CA LEU A 5 -47.19 -39.87 -90.23
C LEU A 5 -47.94 -38.78 -90.98
N VAL A 6 -47.19 -37.97 -91.72
CA VAL A 6 -47.75 -36.98 -92.64
C VAL A 6 -47.33 -37.29 -94.07
N ASN A 7 -48.22 -37.10 -95.05
CA ASN A 7 -47.89 -37.20 -96.47
C ASN A 7 -47.11 -35.96 -96.96
N ARG A 8 -46.77 -35.91 -98.26
CA ARG A 8 -46.05 -34.78 -98.87
C ARG A 8 -46.82 -33.45 -98.83
N ASP A 9 -48.14 -33.49 -98.76
CA ASP A 9 -48.98 -32.31 -98.62
C ASP A 9 -49.12 -31.86 -97.16
N LEU A 10 -48.48 -32.60 -96.23
CA LEU A 10 -48.49 -32.42 -94.79
C LEU A 10 -49.83 -32.74 -94.11
N GLU A 11 -50.66 -33.54 -94.77
CA GLU A 11 -51.84 -34.13 -94.16
C GLU A 11 -51.43 -35.33 -93.30
N ILE A 12 -51.97 -35.38 -92.08
CA ILE A 12 -51.76 -36.49 -91.16
C ILE A 12 -52.49 -37.72 -91.71
N THR A 13 -51.74 -38.69 -92.21
CA THR A 13 -52.29 -39.93 -92.77
C THR A 13 -52.42 -41.04 -91.74
N PHE A 14 -51.63 -40.98 -90.67
CA PHE A 14 -51.66 -41.98 -89.61
C PHE A 14 -51.20 -41.41 -88.26
N VAL A 15 -51.81 -41.89 -87.18
CA VAL A 15 -51.33 -41.73 -85.80
C VAL A 15 -51.44 -43.08 -85.10
N ASN A 16 -50.46 -43.43 -84.27
CA ASN A 16 -50.60 -44.60 -83.43
C ASN A 16 -51.38 -44.29 -82.15
N GLN A 17 -51.81 -45.36 -81.46
CA GLN A 17 -52.57 -45.26 -80.21
C GLN A 17 -51.88 -44.40 -79.15
N ALA A 18 -50.55 -44.50 -79.02
CA ALA A 18 -49.78 -43.70 -78.07
C ALA A 18 -49.81 -42.19 -78.37
N THR A 19 -49.89 -41.78 -79.65
CA THR A 19 -50.11 -40.37 -80.03
C THR A 19 -51.50 -39.92 -79.66
N VAL A 20 -52.52 -40.73 -79.91
CA VAL A 20 -53.90 -40.40 -79.54
C VAL A 20 -54.01 -40.24 -78.03
N GLU A 21 -53.44 -41.16 -77.24
CA GLU A 21 -53.40 -41.08 -75.78
C GLU A 21 -52.67 -39.83 -75.28
N LEU A 22 -51.48 -39.54 -75.83
CA LEU A 22 -50.72 -38.34 -75.48
C LEU A 22 -51.52 -37.06 -75.77
N MET A 23 -52.10 -36.97 -76.96
CA MET A 23 -52.85 -35.80 -77.40
C MET A 23 -54.17 -35.67 -76.64
N THR A 24 -54.80 -36.77 -76.24
CA THR A 24 -56.02 -36.78 -75.41
C THR A 24 -55.70 -36.32 -73.99
N LYS A 25 -54.61 -36.84 -73.38
CA LYS A 25 -54.14 -36.43 -72.05
C LYS A 25 -53.93 -34.92 -71.95
N HIS A 26 -53.47 -34.30 -73.03
CA HIS A 26 -53.14 -32.88 -73.10
C HIS A 26 -54.12 -32.06 -73.96
N GLU A 27 -55.30 -32.61 -74.29
CA GLU A 27 -56.23 -32.03 -75.26
C GLU A 27 -56.69 -30.63 -74.87
N ALA A 28 -57.01 -30.41 -73.59
CA ALA A 28 -57.43 -29.10 -73.08
C ALA A 28 -56.33 -28.03 -73.25
N GLN A 29 -55.07 -28.40 -73.01
CA GLN A 29 -53.93 -27.51 -73.20
C GLN A 29 -53.67 -27.25 -74.69
N MET A 30 -53.77 -28.29 -75.53
CA MET A 30 -53.65 -28.14 -76.98
C MET A 30 -54.76 -27.25 -77.56
N GLN A 31 -56.00 -27.39 -77.10
CA GLN A 31 -57.14 -26.54 -77.49
C GLN A 31 -56.96 -25.07 -77.10
N SER A 32 -56.29 -24.81 -75.97
CA SER A 32 -55.97 -23.44 -75.54
C SER A 32 -55.02 -22.72 -76.51
N GLN A 33 -54.14 -23.47 -77.18
CA GLN A 33 -53.18 -22.92 -78.15
C GLN A 33 -53.71 -23.01 -79.59
N PHE A 34 -54.52 -24.02 -79.88
CA PHE A 34 -55.05 -24.33 -81.20
C PHE A 34 -56.59 -24.51 -81.11
N PRO A 35 -57.37 -23.41 -81.26
CA PRO A 35 -58.82 -23.47 -81.20
C PRO A 35 -59.41 -24.46 -82.22
N GLY A 36 -60.16 -25.44 -81.74
CA GLY A 36 -60.72 -26.52 -82.58
C GLY A 36 -59.91 -27.83 -82.62
N PHE A 37 -58.79 -27.91 -81.90
CA PHE A 37 -58.02 -29.14 -81.74
C PHE A 37 -58.87 -30.29 -81.17
N ARG A 38 -58.81 -31.46 -81.79
CA ARG A 38 -59.40 -32.70 -81.28
C ARG A 38 -58.41 -33.85 -81.42
N ALA A 39 -58.10 -34.54 -80.33
CA ALA A 39 -57.13 -35.63 -80.32
C ALA A 39 -57.55 -36.78 -81.25
N ASN A 40 -58.85 -37.10 -81.28
CA ASN A 40 -59.43 -38.12 -82.16
C ASN A 40 -59.70 -37.63 -83.60
N GLY A 41 -59.43 -36.35 -83.89
CA GLY A 41 -59.62 -35.73 -85.21
C GLY A 41 -58.31 -35.42 -85.94
N LEU A 42 -57.18 -35.95 -85.47
CA LEU A 42 -55.86 -35.64 -86.04
C LEU A 42 -55.69 -36.17 -87.47
N VAL A 43 -56.15 -37.39 -87.75
CA VAL A 43 -56.04 -37.98 -89.09
C VAL A 43 -56.92 -37.23 -90.09
N GLY A 44 -56.35 -36.87 -91.23
CA GLY A 44 -56.99 -36.05 -92.26
C GLY A 44 -56.86 -34.53 -92.03
N THR A 45 -56.25 -34.11 -90.92
CA THR A 45 -55.94 -32.68 -90.69
C THR A 45 -54.54 -32.36 -91.21
N ASN A 46 -54.37 -31.16 -91.77
CA ASN A 46 -53.07 -30.66 -92.20
C ASN A 46 -52.28 -30.06 -91.03
N ILE A 47 -50.99 -30.43 -90.85
CA ILE A 47 -50.19 -29.92 -89.71
C ILE A 47 -49.89 -28.42 -89.78
N ASP A 48 -50.12 -27.76 -90.92
CA ASP A 48 -50.00 -26.31 -91.06
C ASP A 48 -50.78 -25.56 -89.99
N VAL A 49 -51.95 -26.08 -89.59
CA VAL A 49 -52.83 -25.44 -88.60
C VAL A 49 -52.19 -25.34 -87.21
N PHE A 50 -51.14 -26.13 -86.93
CA PHE A 50 -50.40 -26.10 -85.66
C PHE A 50 -49.16 -25.19 -85.70
N HIS A 51 -48.91 -24.49 -86.82
CA HIS A 51 -47.72 -23.66 -87.00
C HIS A 51 -48.09 -22.21 -87.31
N LYS A 52 -47.52 -21.25 -86.56
CA LYS A 52 -47.69 -19.81 -86.85
C LYS A 52 -47.14 -19.40 -88.22
N HIS A 53 -46.12 -20.10 -88.71
CA HIS A 53 -45.50 -19.86 -90.02
C HIS A 53 -45.39 -21.18 -90.80
N PRO A 54 -46.45 -21.61 -91.51
CA PRO A 54 -46.48 -22.91 -92.19
C PRO A 54 -45.39 -23.07 -93.28
N GLU A 55 -45.13 -22.00 -94.02
CA GLU A 55 -44.00 -21.85 -94.96
C GLU A 55 -42.64 -22.38 -94.45
N HIS A 56 -42.39 -22.36 -93.14
CA HIS A 56 -41.12 -22.83 -92.57
C HIS A 56 -41.02 -24.36 -92.58
N GLN A 57 -42.01 -25.05 -92.00
CA GLN A 57 -42.01 -26.51 -91.95
C GLN A 57 -42.17 -27.12 -93.35
N ARG A 58 -42.84 -26.42 -94.29
CA ARG A 58 -43.09 -26.95 -95.64
C ARG A 58 -41.77 -27.04 -96.37
N ARG A 59 -40.93 -26.02 -96.23
CA ARG A 59 -39.55 -26.03 -96.74
C ARG A 59 -38.66 -27.06 -96.05
N LEU A 60 -38.79 -27.21 -94.72
CA LEU A 60 -38.00 -28.18 -93.97
C LEU A 60 -38.31 -29.62 -94.40
N LEU A 61 -39.59 -29.96 -94.50
CA LEU A 61 -40.07 -31.32 -94.81
C LEU A 61 -40.10 -31.63 -96.31
N ALA A 62 -40.06 -30.63 -97.19
CA ALA A 62 -40.04 -30.86 -98.64
C ALA A 62 -38.78 -31.59 -99.14
N ASP A 63 -37.64 -31.41 -98.46
CA ASP A 63 -36.38 -32.07 -98.81
C ASP A 63 -36.03 -33.16 -97.78
N PRO A 64 -36.07 -34.46 -98.15
CA PRO A 64 -35.75 -35.54 -97.23
C PRO A 64 -34.32 -35.48 -96.69
N ARG A 65 -33.39 -34.74 -97.31
CA ARG A 65 -32.01 -34.55 -96.79
C ARG A 65 -31.96 -33.72 -95.52
N ASN A 66 -33.02 -32.97 -95.21
CA ASN A 66 -33.15 -32.25 -93.95
C ASN A 66 -33.57 -33.17 -92.79
N LEU A 67 -33.86 -34.45 -93.07
CA LEU A 67 -34.35 -35.43 -92.11
C LEU A 67 -33.29 -36.53 -91.87
N PRO A 68 -33.07 -36.97 -90.61
CA PRO A 68 -33.89 -36.67 -89.45
C PRO A 68 -33.65 -35.28 -88.84
N HIS A 69 -34.72 -34.60 -88.45
CA HIS A 69 -34.68 -33.32 -87.75
C HIS A 69 -35.16 -33.51 -86.32
N LYS A 70 -34.35 -33.08 -85.34
CA LYS A 70 -34.72 -33.09 -83.93
C LYS A 70 -34.99 -31.66 -83.47
N ALA A 71 -36.13 -31.45 -82.83
CA ALA A 71 -36.50 -30.17 -82.28
C ALA A 71 -37.07 -30.36 -80.87
N ARG A 72 -36.92 -29.35 -80.02
CA ARG A 72 -37.72 -29.23 -78.80
C ARG A 72 -38.66 -28.06 -79.00
N ILE A 73 -39.95 -28.30 -78.85
CA ILE A 73 -40.97 -27.26 -78.99
C ILE A 73 -41.74 -27.09 -77.70
N GLN A 74 -42.26 -25.89 -77.52
CA GLN A 74 -43.14 -25.54 -76.42
C GLN A 74 -44.54 -25.26 -76.95
N VAL A 75 -45.54 -25.89 -76.33
CA VAL A 75 -46.96 -25.68 -76.65
C VAL A 75 -47.68 -25.36 -75.34
N GLY A 76 -47.96 -24.07 -75.12
CA GLY A 76 -48.44 -23.60 -73.82
C GLY A 76 -47.42 -23.89 -72.71
N SER A 77 -47.85 -24.61 -71.67
CA SER A 77 -46.98 -25.09 -70.59
C SER A 77 -46.27 -26.42 -70.90
N LEU A 78 -46.60 -27.08 -72.01
CA LEU A 78 -46.02 -28.37 -72.37
C LEU A 78 -44.76 -28.22 -73.19
N ARG A 79 -43.82 -29.14 -72.98
CA ARG A 79 -42.58 -29.24 -73.75
C ARG A 79 -42.51 -30.61 -74.40
N PHE A 80 -42.34 -30.61 -75.71
CA PHE A 80 -42.21 -31.83 -76.50
C PHE A 80 -40.83 -31.90 -77.15
N ALA A 81 -40.19 -33.05 -77.06
CA ALA A 81 -39.08 -33.41 -77.92
C ALA A 81 -39.66 -34.09 -79.16
N LEU A 82 -39.38 -33.53 -80.33
CA LEU A 82 -39.76 -34.06 -81.62
C LEU A 82 -38.56 -34.67 -82.32
N ASN A 83 -38.79 -35.81 -82.93
CA ASN A 83 -37.87 -36.43 -83.86
C ASN A 83 -38.63 -36.72 -85.15
N VAL A 84 -38.26 -36.00 -86.21
CA VAL A 84 -38.91 -36.08 -87.52
C VAL A 84 -38.00 -36.83 -88.48
N SER A 85 -38.47 -37.94 -89.06
CA SER A 85 -37.67 -38.77 -89.98
C SER A 85 -38.38 -38.98 -91.31
N ALA A 86 -37.63 -39.01 -92.41
CA ALA A 86 -38.18 -39.24 -93.74
C ALA A 86 -38.77 -40.64 -93.88
N VAL A 87 -39.88 -40.75 -94.60
CA VAL A 87 -40.49 -42.02 -95.01
C VAL A 87 -40.38 -42.16 -96.52
N MET A 88 -39.80 -43.28 -96.92
CA MET A 88 -39.62 -43.66 -98.32
C MET A 88 -40.57 -44.82 -98.65
N ASP A 89 -41.06 -44.89 -99.88
CA ASP A 89 -41.78 -46.04 -100.38
C ASP A 89 -40.83 -47.20 -100.76
N SER A 90 -41.39 -48.30 -101.27
CA SER A 90 -40.62 -49.48 -101.70
C SER A 90 -39.73 -49.26 -102.93
N LYS A 91 -39.89 -48.12 -103.63
CA LYS A 91 -39.07 -47.70 -104.78
C LYS A 91 -38.02 -46.65 -104.40
N GLY A 92 -37.98 -46.22 -103.13
CA GLY A 92 -37.06 -45.21 -102.62
C GLY A 92 -37.54 -43.77 -102.84
N GLU A 93 -38.81 -43.56 -103.23
CA GLU A 93 -39.39 -42.23 -103.37
C GLU A 93 -39.88 -41.69 -102.02
N TYR A 94 -39.64 -40.40 -101.79
CA TYR A 94 -40.08 -39.73 -100.57
C TYR A 94 -41.59 -39.54 -100.55
N ILE A 95 -42.27 -40.15 -99.59
CA ILE A 95 -43.74 -40.13 -99.49
C ILE A 95 -44.26 -39.31 -98.30
N GLY A 96 -43.38 -38.88 -97.39
CA GLY A 96 -43.78 -38.10 -96.23
C GLY A 96 -42.83 -38.22 -95.05
N ALA A 97 -43.24 -37.72 -93.89
CA ALA A 97 -42.41 -37.74 -92.68
C ALA A 97 -43.11 -38.42 -91.51
N THR A 98 -42.35 -39.16 -90.71
CA THR A 98 -42.77 -39.61 -89.39
C THR A 98 -42.39 -38.55 -88.37
N LEU A 99 -43.33 -38.16 -87.52
CA LEU A 99 -43.10 -37.29 -86.37
C LEU A 99 -43.26 -38.14 -85.11
N GLN A 100 -42.16 -38.34 -84.40
CA GLN A 100 -42.18 -38.94 -83.08
C GLN A 100 -42.22 -37.82 -82.05
N TRP A 101 -43.14 -37.94 -81.10
CA TRP A 101 -43.33 -36.97 -80.02
C TRP A 101 -43.01 -37.63 -78.69
N GLN A 102 -42.29 -36.90 -77.86
CA GLN A 102 -42.07 -37.26 -76.48
C GLN A 102 -42.40 -36.05 -75.61
N ASP A 103 -43.38 -36.20 -74.72
CA ASP A 103 -43.60 -35.24 -73.66
C ASP A 103 -42.39 -35.28 -72.72
N VAL A 104 -41.70 -34.14 -72.61
CA VAL A 104 -40.54 -33.96 -71.74
C VAL A 104 -40.78 -32.81 -70.75
N THR A 105 -42.05 -32.43 -70.56
CA THR A 105 -42.43 -31.30 -69.71
C THR A 105 -41.91 -31.49 -68.29
N THR A 106 -42.18 -32.66 -67.70
CA THR A 106 -41.76 -33.01 -66.34
C THR A 106 -40.25 -33.01 -66.16
N GLU A 107 -39.51 -33.50 -67.15
CA GLU A 107 -38.06 -33.64 -67.11
C GLU A 107 -37.36 -32.28 -67.22
N VAL A 108 -37.85 -31.41 -68.13
CA VAL A 108 -37.27 -30.07 -68.30
C VAL A 108 -37.63 -29.17 -67.12
N ASP A 109 -38.84 -29.30 -66.57
CA ASP A 109 -39.21 -28.56 -65.37
C ASP A 109 -38.43 -29.06 -64.15
N ALA A 110 -38.17 -30.36 -64.03
CA ALA A 110 -37.31 -30.92 -62.99
C ALA A 110 -35.86 -30.40 -63.09
N GLU A 111 -35.28 -30.37 -64.30
CA GLU A 111 -33.95 -29.80 -64.54
C GLU A 111 -33.87 -28.32 -64.11
N HIS A 112 -34.89 -27.54 -64.43
CA HIS A 112 -34.94 -26.13 -64.03
C HIS A 112 -35.07 -25.95 -62.52
N GLN A 113 -35.93 -26.72 -61.85
CA GLN A 113 -36.10 -26.68 -60.40
C GLN A 113 -34.84 -27.12 -59.65
N ILE A 114 -34.19 -28.20 -60.11
CA ILE A 114 -32.92 -28.66 -59.53
C ILE A 114 -31.85 -27.57 -59.65
N ASN A 115 -31.67 -26.97 -60.82
CA ASN A 115 -30.68 -25.90 -61.02
C ASN A 115 -30.97 -24.68 -60.14
N THR A 116 -32.25 -24.33 -59.99
CA THR A 116 -32.67 -23.22 -59.12
C THR A 116 -32.33 -23.51 -57.67
N LEU A 117 -32.69 -24.70 -57.16
CA LEU A 117 -32.40 -25.08 -55.78
C LEU A 117 -30.89 -25.17 -55.50
N ILE A 118 -30.10 -25.70 -56.43
CA ILE A 118 -28.64 -25.73 -56.30
C ILE A 118 -28.09 -24.30 -56.19
N GLY A 119 -28.59 -23.37 -57.00
CA GLY A 119 -28.21 -21.96 -56.90
C GLY A 119 -28.57 -21.32 -55.56
N GLN A 120 -29.77 -21.59 -55.04
CA GLN A 120 -30.22 -21.13 -53.72
C GLN A 120 -29.37 -21.73 -52.59
N ALA A 121 -29.13 -23.04 -52.62
CA ALA A 121 -28.31 -23.72 -51.63
C ALA A 121 -26.86 -23.22 -51.64
N ALA A 122 -26.28 -22.98 -52.83
CA ALA A 122 -24.96 -22.38 -52.97
C ALA A 122 -24.88 -20.94 -52.43
N ALA A 123 -26.00 -20.22 -52.42
CA ALA A 123 -26.12 -18.89 -51.80
C ALA A 123 -26.41 -18.94 -50.28
N GLY A 124 -26.58 -20.14 -49.70
CA GLY A 124 -26.89 -20.34 -48.28
C GLY A 124 -28.38 -20.36 -47.94
N GLU A 125 -29.28 -20.32 -48.94
CA GLU A 125 -30.72 -20.46 -48.76
C GLU A 125 -31.13 -21.94 -48.67
N LEU A 126 -30.85 -22.56 -47.53
CA LEU A 126 -30.98 -24.01 -47.35
C LEU A 126 -32.40 -24.47 -46.95
N GLU A 127 -33.39 -23.59 -46.83
CA GLU A 127 -34.75 -23.96 -46.39
C GLU A 127 -35.63 -24.52 -47.52
N HIS A 128 -35.28 -24.26 -48.78
CA HIS A 128 -36.07 -24.69 -49.93
C HIS A 128 -35.88 -26.19 -50.23
N ARG A 129 -36.92 -26.84 -50.78
CA ARG A 129 -36.92 -28.26 -51.15
C ARG A 129 -37.55 -28.48 -52.53
N LEU A 130 -37.15 -29.55 -53.21
CA LEU A 130 -37.78 -29.99 -54.46
C LEU A 130 -39.08 -30.72 -54.16
N HIS A 131 -40.14 -30.40 -54.91
CA HIS A 131 -41.38 -31.16 -54.89
C HIS A 131 -41.33 -32.28 -55.93
N THR A 132 -40.97 -33.49 -55.50
CA THR A 132 -40.66 -34.62 -56.40
C THR A 132 -41.86 -35.55 -56.64
N ASP A 133 -43.03 -35.25 -56.09
CA ASP A 133 -44.23 -36.10 -56.16
C ASP A 133 -44.68 -36.39 -57.60
N ALA A 134 -44.52 -35.40 -58.49
CA ALA A 134 -44.88 -35.48 -59.89
C ALA A 134 -43.77 -36.06 -60.78
N TRP A 135 -42.58 -36.33 -60.22
CA TRP A 135 -41.42 -36.81 -60.97
C TRP A 135 -41.33 -38.34 -60.90
N SER A 136 -40.66 -38.95 -61.87
CA SER A 136 -40.42 -40.40 -61.88
C SER A 136 -39.03 -40.73 -62.41
N GLY A 137 -38.59 -41.98 -62.19
CA GLY A 137 -37.29 -42.45 -62.64
C GLY A 137 -36.11 -41.68 -62.03
N PHE A 138 -35.11 -41.36 -62.84
CA PHE A 138 -33.87 -40.71 -62.41
C PHE A 138 -34.09 -39.37 -61.68
N PHE A 139 -34.94 -38.49 -62.20
CA PHE A 139 -35.16 -37.17 -61.62
C PHE A 139 -35.78 -37.24 -60.23
N LYS A 140 -36.66 -38.21 -59.96
CA LYS A 140 -37.20 -38.42 -58.61
C LYS A 140 -36.11 -38.83 -57.62
N VAL A 141 -35.26 -39.81 -58.00
CA VAL A 141 -34.15 -40.27 -57.14
C VAL A 141 -33.17 -39.12 -56.85
N VAL A 142 -32.83 -38.31 -57.86
CA VAL A 142 -31.97 -37.15 -57.68
C VAL A 142 -32.62 -36.10 -56.80
N GLY A 143 -33.90 -35.78 -57.03
CA GLY A 143 -34.61 -34.78 -56.25
C GLY A 143 -34.76 -35.17 -54.78
N ASP A 144 -35.13 -36.43 -54.51
CA ASP A 144 -35.25 -36.97 -53.16
C ASP A 144 -33.88 -36.98 -52.46
N GLY A 145 -32.82 -37.39 -53.17
CA GLY A 145 -31.46 -37.38 -52.63
C GLY A 145 -30.91 -35.97 -52.34
N ILE A 146 -31.25 -34.97 -53.15
CA ILE A 146 -30.91 -33.56 -52.88
C ILE A 146 -31.63 -33.08 -51.61
N ASN A 147 -32.93 -33.40 -51.46
CA ASN A 147 -33.69 -33.04 -50.27
C ASN A 147 -33.11 -33.69 -49.01
N GLU A 148 -32.80 -34.98 -49.05
CA GLU A 148 -32.19 -35.71 -47.92
C GLU A 148 -30.83 -35.13 -47.54
N LEU A 149 -30.00 -34.77 -48.53
CA LEU A 149 -28.72 -34.09 -48.28
C LEU A 149 -28.95 -32.73 -47.62
N LEU A 150 -29.89 -31.92 -48.12
CA LEU A 150 -30.20 -30.62 -47.53
C LEU A 150 -30.73 -30.76 -46.09
N ASP A 151 -31.61 -31.72 -45.82
CA ASP A 151 -32.10 -32.01 -44.47
C ASP A 151 -30.94 -32.37 -43.53
N ALA A 152 -30.02 -33.24 -43.97
CA ALA A 152 -28.85 -33.64 -43.20
C ALA A 152 -27.87 -32.48 -42.92
N VAL A 153 -27.87 -31.43 -43.74
CA VAL A 153 -26.97 -30.27 -43.61
C VAL A 153 -27.63 -29.12 -42.84
N VAL A 154 -28.95 -28.93 -42.98
CA VAL A 154 -29.68 -27.81 -42.36
C VAL A 154 -29.68 -27.90 -40.85
N ASP A 155 -30.02 -29.06 -40.28
CA ASP A 155 -30.19 -29.21 -38.84
C ASP A 155 -28.89 -28.90 -38.06
N PRO A 156 -27.71 -29.46 -38.42
CA PRO A 156 -26.45 -29.11 -37.75
C PRO A 156 -26.06 -27.64 -37.90
N ILE A 157 -26.30 -27.01 -39.07
CA ILE A 157 -25.99 -25.60 -39.30
C ILE A 157 -26.88 -24.69 -38.45
N GLN A 158 -28.17 -24.99 -38.36
CA GLN A 158 -29.11 -24.23 -37.53
C GLN A 158 -28.75 -24.35 -36.05
N GLU A 159 -28.36 -25.54 -35.59
CA GLU A 159 -27.90 -25.72 -34.22
C GLU A 159 -26.58 -24.99 -33.94
N ALA A 160 -25.59 -25.11 -34.83
CA ALA A 160 -24.33 -24.37 -34.70
C ALA A 160 -24.57 -22.87 -34.62
N ARG A 161 -25.49 -22.33 -35.44
CA ARG A 161 -25.92 -20.93 -35.39
C ARG A 161 -26.58 -20.58 -34.06
N ARG A 162 -27.48 -21.44 -33.52
CA ARG A 162 -28.13 -21.24 -32.23
C ARG A 162 -27.11 -21.17 -31.09
N VAL A 163 -26.18 -22.13 -31.04
CA VAL A 163 -25.13 -22.20 -30.02
C VAL A 163 -24.17 -21.02 -30.14
N ALA A 164 -23.75 -20.66 -31.36
CA ALA A 164 -22.90 -19.49 -31.59
C ALA A 164 -23.59 -18.17 -31.22
N SER A 165 -24.90 -18.05 -31.45
CA SER A 165 -25.68 -16.87 -31.05
C SER A 165 -25.78 -16.76 -29.53
N ALA A 166 -26.08 -17.87 -28.84
CA ALA A 166 -26.06 -17.93 -27.38
C ALA A 166 -24.70 -17.55 -26.81
N LEU A 167 -23.62 -18.09 -27.40
CA LEU A 167 -22.24 -17.75 -27.02
C LEU A 167 -21.94 -16.25 -27.19
N ALA A 168 -22.38 -15.64 -28.28
CA ALA A 168 -22.21 -14.20 -28.53
C ALA A 168 -22.99 -13.33 -27.54
N GLU A 169 -24.09 -13.83 -27.00
CA GLU A 169 -24.88 -13.19 -25.93
C GLU A 169 -24.31 -13.46 -24.53
N GLY A 170 -23.23 -14.23 -24.41
CA GLY A 170 -22.60 -14.61 -23.14
C GLY A 170 -23.27 -15.80 -22.45
N ASP A 171 -24.21 -16.49 -23.10
CA ASP A 171 -24.83 -17.69 -22.57
C ASP A 171 -24.00 -18.94 -22.88
N LEU A 172 -23.21 -19.38 -21.90
CA LEU A 172 -22.33 -20.55 -21.99
C LEU A 172 -23.05 -21.84 -21.55
N THR A 173 -24.37 -21.81 -21.37
CA THR A 173 -25.15 -22.99 -20.93
C THR A 173 -25.63 -23.84 -22.10
N HIS A 174 -25.76 -23.24 -23.29
CA HIS A 174 -26.20 -23.93 -24.49
C HIS A 174 -25.08 -24.76 -25.11
N ARG A 175 -25.37 -26.03 -25.40
CA ARG A 175 -24.45 -26.96 -26.06
C ARG A 175 -25.02 -27.44 -27.40
N ALA A 176 -24.13 -27.87 -28.29
CA ALA A 176 -24.49 -28.56 -29.51
C ALA A 176 -24.72 -30.05 -29.22
N SER A 177 -25.66 -30.68 -29.94
CA SER A 177 -26.02 -32.09 -29.79
C SER A 177 -24.83 -33.03 -30.04
N GLU A 178 -24.78 -34.12 -29.29
CA GLU A 178 -23.79 -35.20 -29.47
C GLU A 178 -24.20 -36.21 -30.55
N ASP A 179 -25.44 -36.14 -31.03
CA ASP A 179 -26.02 -37.11 -31.97
C ASP A 179 -25.52 -36.93 -33.42
N HIS A 180 -24.83 -35.83 -33.71
CA HIS A 180 -24.22 -35.56 -35.01
C HIS A 180 -23.14 -36.59 -35.37
N LYS A 181 -22.87 -36.73 -36.67
CA LYS A 181 -21.88 -37.67 -37.21
C LYS A 181 -20.94 -36.99 -38.20
N GLY A 182 -19.78 -37.61 -38.44
CA GLY A 182 -18.78 -37.09 -39.38
C GLY A 182 -18.32 -35.68 -39.03
N ASP A 183 -18.21 -34.81 -40.04
CA ASP A 183 -17.71 -33.44 -39.86
C ASP A 183 -18.61 -32.56 -38.98
N PHE A 184 -19.93 -32.81 -38.98
CA PHE A 184 -20.85 -32.09 -38.11
C PHE A 184 -20.65 -32.42 -36.64
N LYS A 185 -20.24 -33.66 -36.34
CA LYS A 185 -19.81 -34.02 -34.98
C LYS A 185 -18.57 -33.25 -34.58
N ALA A 186 -17.57 -33.18 -35.45
CA ALA A 186 -16.35 -32.43 -35.17
C ALA A 186 -16.64 -30.94 -34.90
N LEU A 187 -17.54 -30.33 -35.69
CA LEU A 187 -18.00 -28.96 -35.46
C LEU A 187 -18.70 -28.80 -34.10
N ALA A 188 -19.62 -29.70 -33.75
CA ALA A 188 -20.31 -29.69 -32.46
C ALA A 188 -19.33 -29.85 -31.29
N ASP A 189 -18.39 -30.79 -31.40
CA ASP A 189 -17.37 -31.05 -30.40
C ASP A 189 -16.43 -29.83 -30.20
N ASP A 190 -16.04 -29.14 -31.29
CA ASP A 190 -15.19 -27.94 -31.23
C ASP A 190 -15.94 -26.72 -30.64
N LEU A 191 -17.24 -26.55 -30.94
CA LEU A 191 -18.09 -25.54 -30.31
C LEU A 191 -18.21 -25.80 -28.80
N ASN A 192 -18.52 -27.04 -28.42
CA ASN A 192 -18.63 -27.44 -27.02
C ASN A 192 -17.30 -27.26 -26.26
N ARG A 193 -16.16 -27.61 -26.88
CA ARG A 193 -14.83 -27.38 -26.30
C ARG A 193 -14.55 -25.90 -26.08
N SER A 194 -14.96 -25.04 -27.01
CA SER A 194 -14.81 -23.58 -26.89
C SER A 194 -15.63 -23.02 -25.72
N ILE A 195 -16.86 -23.50 -25.56
CA ILE A 195 -17.74 -23.17 -24.43
C ILE A 195 -17.10 -23.60 -23.11
N ASP A 196 -16.56 -24.82 -23.03
CA ASP A 196 -15.92 -25.32 -21.81
C ASP A 196 -14.67 -24.51 -21.43
N GLN A 197 -13.83 -24.13 -22.40
CA GLN A 197 -12.68 -23.26 -22.16
C GLN A 197 -13.07 -21.88 -21.65
N LEU A 198 -14.10 -21.27 -22.24
CA LEU A 198 -14.60 -19.97 -21.78
C LEU A 198 -15.25 -20.06 -20.40
N ARG A 199 -15.97 -21.15 -20.12
CA ARG A 199 -16.56 -21.41 -18.80
C ARG A 199 -15.48 -21.56 -17.71
N ASP A 200 -14.42 -22.33 -17.98
CA ASP A 200 -13.28 -22.47 -17.06
C ASP A 200 -12.59 -21.11 -16.83
N MET A 201 -12.38 -20.33 -17.90
CA MET A 201 -11.80 -18.99 -17.79
C MET A 201 -12.66 -18.05 -16.93
N VAL A 202 -13.96 -17.99 -17.18
CA VAL A 202 -14.91 -17.18 -16.38
C VAL A 202 -14.92 -17.62 -14.92
N GLN A 203 -14.92 -18.92 -14.66
CA GLN A 203 -14.89 -19.45 -13.30
C GLN A 203 -13.60 -19.04 -12.57
N ARG A 204 -12.43 -19.22 -13.20
CA ARG A 204 -11.14 -18.81 -12.62
C ARG A 204 -11.05 -17.31 -12.35
N ILE A 205 -11.64 -16.48 -13.23
CA ILE A 205 -11.70 -15.03 -13.01
C ILE A 205 -12.59 -14.71 -11.80
N ARG A 206 -13.74 -15.37 -11.64
CA ARG A 206 -14.62 -15.19 -10.46
C ARG A 206 -13.95 -15.60 -9.16
N GLU A 207 -13.28 -16.75 -9.16
CA GLU A 207 -12.51 -17.24 -8.02
C GLU A 207 -11.39 -16.25 -7.67
N GLY A 208 -10.59 -15.85 -8.65
CA GLY A 208 -9.51 -14.86 -8.45
C GLY A 208 -10.00 -13.49 -7.96
N ALA A 209 -11.14 -13.01 -8.46
CA ALA A 209 -11.75 -11.77 -7.96
C ALA A 209 -12.21 -11.89 -6.50
N THR A 210 -12.75 -13.05 -6.12
CA THR A 210 -13.14 -13.33 -4.72
C THR A 210 -11.91 -13.37 -3.81
N ASP A 211 -10.83 -14.00 -4.25
CA ASP A 211 -9.57 -14.05 -3.50
C ASP A 211 -8.94 -12.66 -3.34
N ILE A 212 -8.96 -11.82 -4.38
CA ILE A 212 -8.47 -10.43 -4.29
C ILE A 212 -9.32 -9.63 -3.30
N THR A 213 -10.65 -9.76 -3.36
CA THR A 213 -11.56 -9.07 -2.43
C THR A 213 -11.27 -9.46 -0.98
N LYS A 214 -11.09 -10.75 -0.73
CA LYS A 214 -10.74 -11.27 0.60
C LYS A 214 -9.38 -10.73 1.06
N GLY A 215 -8.35 -10.80 0.21
CA GLY A 215 -7.02 -10.28 0.52
C GLY A 215 -7.02 -8.78 0.77
N ALA A 216 -7.79 -8.00 0.01
CA ALA A 216 -7.95 -6.56 0.23
C ALA A 216 -8.58 -6.24 1.59
N SER A 217 -9.60 -7.02 2.01
CA SER A 217 -10.21 -6.90 3.34
C SER A 217 -9.22 -7.23 4.46
N GLU A 218 -8.47 -8.32 4.34
CA GLU A 218 -7.44 -8.71 5.33
C GLU A 218 -6.33 -7.64 5.45
N ILE A 219 -5.90 -7.05 4.33
CA ILE A 219 -4.95 -5.93 4.35
C ILE A 219 -5.57 -4.72 5.07
N ASN A 220 -6.83 -4.39 4.81
CA ASN A 220 -7.49 -3.24 5.43
C ASN A 220 -7.65 -3.41 6.96
N GLU A 221 -7.96 -4.62 7.41
CA GLU A 221 -7.97 -4.97 8.84
C GLU A 221 -6.59 -4.83 9.48
N GLY A 222 -5.55 -5.42 8.85
CA GLY A 222 -4.17 -5.29 9.31
C GLY A 222 -3.67 -3.84 9.32
N ASN A 223 -4.13 -3.04 8.35
CA ASN A 223 -3.79 -1.63 8.26
C ASN A 223 -4.49 -0.79 9.34
N THR A 224 -5.70 -1.18 9.76
CA THR A 224 -6.39 -0.58 10.90
C THR A 224 -5.65 -0.85 12.21
N ASP A 225 -5.15 -2.07 12.42
CA ASP A 225 -4.28 -2.42 13.55
C ASP A 225 -2.98 -1.60 13.54
N LEU A 226 -2.31 -1.54 12.38
CA LEU A 226 -1.09 -0.75 12.21
C LEU A 226 -1.33 0.74 12.48
N SER A 227 -2.47 1.29 12.05
CA SER A 227 -2.87 2.66 12.37
C SER A 227 -2.99 2.89 13.87
N SER A 228 -3.66 1.99 14.60
CA SER A 228 -3.82 2.09 16.06
C SER A 228 -2.46 2.07 16.76
N ARG A 229 -1.60 1.13 16.39
CA ARG A 229 -0.25 1.00 16.96
C ARG A 229 0.64 2.19 16.63
N THR A 230 0.50 2.77 15.44
CA THR A 230 1.22 3.99 15.05
C THR A 230 0.77 5.19 15.89
N GLN A 231 -0.52 5.30 16.21
CA GLN A 231 -1.05 6.33 17.09
C GLN A 231 -0.58 6.15 18.55
N GLU A 232 -0.58 4.91 19.05
CA GLU A 232 -0.05 4.59 20.38
C GLU A 232 1.46 4.90 20.47
N GLN A 233 2.22 4.55 19.43
CA GLN A 233 3.64 4.86 19.34
C GLN A 233 3.89 6.37 19.30
N ALA A 234 3.09 7.14 18.57
CA ALA A 234 3.19 8.60 18.56
C ALA A 234 2.97 9.18 19.96
N ALA A 235 1.94 8.72 20.69
CA ALA A 235 1.68 9.15 22.06
C ALA A 235 2.83 8.79 23.02
N ALA A 236 3.40 7.59 22.90
CA ALA A 236 4.56 7.17 23.69
C ALA A 236 5.82 7.99 23.37
N LEU A 237 6.01 8.39 22.11
CA LEU A 237 7.10 9.27 21.70
C LEU A 237 6.93 10.69 22.26
N GLU A 238 5.72 11.24 22.31
CA GLU A 238 5.44 12.53 22.95
C GLU A 238 5.79 12.50 24.45
N GLU A 239 5.39 11.45 25.17
CA GLU A 239 5.71 11.28 26.59
C GLU A 239 7.23 11.10 26.81
N THR A 240 7.88 10.33 25.95
CA THR A 240 9.34 10.12 25.99
C THR A 240 10.08 11.43 25.72
N ALA A 241 9.65 12.22 24.73
CA ALA A 241 10.24 13.52 24.41
C ALA A 241 10.12 14.48 25.60
N SER A 242 8.93 14.58 26.23
CA SER A 242 8.72 15.39 27.43
C SER A 242 9.64 14.95 28.58
N THR A 243 9.80 13.63 28.78
CA THR A 243 10.67 13.08 29.82
C THR A 243 12.14 13.40 29.54
N VAL A 244 12.56 13.33 28.27
CA VAL A 244 13.91 13.70 27.83
C VAL A 244 14.19 15.18 28.04
N GLU A 245 13.23 16.07 27.80
CA GLU A 245 13.34 17.49 28.10
C GLU A 245 13.50 17.76 29.60
N GLU A 246 12.68 17.12 30.44
CA GLU A 246 12.76 17.23 31.91
C GLU A 246 14.09 16.68 32.45
N LEU A 247 14.55 15.53 31.94
CA LEU A 247 15.86 14.97 32.28
C LEU A 247 16.99 15.91 31.85
N THR A 248 16.92 16.49 30.66
CA THR A 248 17.91 17.46 30.18
C THR A 248 17.99 18.67 31.11
N ALA A 249 16.84 19.19 31.53
CA ALA A 249 16.77 20.31 32.48
C ALA A 249 17.39 19.94 33.83
N THR A 250 17.05 18.76 34.37
CA THR A 250 17.56 18.27 35.65
C THR A 250 19.06 18.02 35.62
N VAL A 251 19.60 17.44 34.55
CA VAL A 251 21.04 17.20 34.38
C VAL A 251 21.82 18.51 34.27
N ARG A 252 21.31 19.50 33.52
CA ARG A 252 21.91 20.85 33.47
C ARG A 252 21.87 21.55 34.82
N GLN A 253 20.80 21.39 35.58
CA GLN A 253 20.68 21.92 36.93
C GLN A 253 21.70 21.24 37.88
N ASN A 254 21.89 19.92 37.77
CA ASN A 254 22.90 19.19 38.55
C ASN A 254 24.33 19.67 38.24
N ALA A 255 24.66 19.87 36.96
CA ALA A 255 25.97 20.43 36.57
C ALA A 255 26.19 21.82 37.18
N THR A 256 25.16 22.68 37.15
CA THR A 256 25.21 24.03 37.74
C THR A 256 25.35 23.98 39.27
N ASN A 257 24.60 23.10 39.93
CA ASN A 257 24.66 22.89 41.37
C ASN A 257 26.03 22.34 41.79
N ALA A 258 26.61 21.43 41.01
CA ALA A 258 27.97 20.93 41.23
C ALA A 258 28.99 22.08 41.11
N GLY A 259 28.88 22.94 40.09
CA GLY A 259 29.71 24.15 39.98
C GLY A 259 29.61 25.05 41.20
N THR A 260 28.40 25.30 41.70
CA THR A 260 28.14 26.11 42.89
C THR A 260 28.72 25.47 44.16
N ALA A 261 28.51 24.17 44.35
CA ALA A 261 29.05 23.40 45.48
C ALA A 261 30.59 23.40 45.47
N ARG A 262 31.22 23.35 44.28
CA ARG A 262 32.67 23.43 44.13
C ARG A 262 33.21 24.77 44.61
N HIS A 263 32.54 25.86 44.23
CA HIS A 263 32.91 27.20 44.69
C HIS A 263 32.77 27.32 46.21
N LEU A 264 31.66 26.86 46.80
CA LEU A 264 31.43 26.89 48.25
C LEU A 264 32.49 26.06 49.01
N ALA A 265 32.82 24.87 48.50
CA ALA A 265 33.88 24.04 49.07
C ALA A 265 35.25 24.74 48.99
N GLY A 266 35.56 25.42 47.88
CA GLY A 266 36.76 26.24 47.77
C GLY A 266 36.84 27.33 48.84
N GLY A 267 35.76 28.10 49.02
CA GLY A 267 35.70 29.14 50.05
C GLY A 267 35.79 28.61 51.48
N ALA A 268 35.19 27.45 51.76
CA ALA A 268 35.30 26.79 53.06
C ALA A 268 36.74 26.30 53.34
N ARG A 269 37.44 25.83 52.30
CA ARG A 269 38.86 25.44 52.37
C ARG A 269 39.73 26.64 52.71
N ASP A 270 39.57 27.74 52.00
CA ASP A 270 40.34 28.98 52.23
C ASP A 270 40.12 29.52 53.66
N LEU A 271 38.90 29.42 54.18
CA LEU A 271 38.59 29.84 55.55
C LEU A 271 39.25 28.92 56.59
N ALA A 272 39.24 27.60 56.34
CA ALA A 272 39.89 26.63 57.22
C ALA A 272 41.42 26.77 57.20
N GLU A 273 42.02 27.05 56.03
CA GLU A 273 43.45 27.36 55.89
C GLU A 273 43.84 28.59 56.71
N LYS A 274 43.09 29.70 56.56
CA LYS A 274 43.29 30.92 57.39
C LYS A 274 43.09 30.66 58.88
N GLY A 275 42.11 29.84 59.25
CA GLY A 275 41.92 29.40 60.64
C GLY A 275 43.13 28.63 61.17
N GLY A 276 43.74 27.79 60.33
CA GLY A 276 44.96 27.05 60.63
C GLY A 276 46.16 27.98 60.88
N GLU A 277 46.30 29.05 60.08
CA GLU A 277 47.33 30.09 60.26
C GLU A 277 47.20 30.78 61.62
N VAL A 278 45.99 31.24 61.98
CA VAL A 278 45.71 31.88 63.27
C VAL A 278 46.01 30.95 64.45
N VAL A 279 45.66 29.67 64.31
CA VAL A 279 45.98 28.67 65.34
C VAL A 279 47.49 28.44 65.44
N SER A 280 48.21 28.43 64.32
CA SER A 280 49.68 28.32 64.31
C SER A 280 50.34 29.50 65.05
N GLU A 281 49.87 30.72 64.81
CA GLU A 281 50.32 31.90 65.55
C GLU A 281 50.00 31.80 67.05
N ALA A 282 48.81 31.30 67.40
CA ALA A 282 48.41 31.10 68.80
C ALA A 282 49.27 30.04 69.51
N VAL A 283 49.68 28.96 68.83
CA VAL A 283 50.62 27.98 69.39
C VAL A 283 51.97 28.63 69.67
N ARG A 284 52.51 29.42 68.73
CA ARG A 284 53.78 30.15 68.93
C ARG A 284 53.71 31.09 70.12
N ALA A 285 52.62 31.85 70.25
CA ALA A 285 52.41 32.74 71.40
C ALA A 285 52.36 31.98 72.73
N MET A 286 51.71 30.80 72.78
CA MET A 286 51.70 29.95 73.98
C MET A 286 53.09 29.41 74.33
N ASP A 287 53.88 29.01 73.33
CA ASP A 287 55.27 28.58 73.53
C ASP A 287 56.14 29.72 74.07
N ASP A 288 55.98 30.94 73.54
CA ASP A 288 56.69 32.14 74.03
C ASP A 288 56.31 32.49 75.48
N ILE A 289 55.03 32.38 75.84
CA ILE A 289 54.55 32.57 77.22
C ILE A 289 55.11 31.47 78.14
N SER A 290 55.15 30.23 77.68
CA SER A 290 55.71 29.08 78.42
C SER A 290 57.20 29.28 78.71
N ASN A 291 57.96 29.69 77.70
CA ASN A 291 59.39 30.00 77.83
C ASN A 291 59.63 31.21 78.76
N SER A 292 58.79 32.24 78.66
CA SER A 292 58.85 33.41 79.56
C SER A 292 58.56 33.01 81.00
N SER A 293 57.57 32.15 81.23
CA SER A 293 57.22 31.64 82.57
C SER A 293 58.35 30.83 83.20
N LYS A 294 59.05 29.99 82.42
CA LYS A 294 60.25 29.27 82.88
C LYS A 294 61.36 30.23 83.31
N LYS A 295 61.67 31.24 82.50
CA LYS A 295 62.67 32.26 82.86
C LYS A 295 62.31 33.00 84.15
N ILE A 296 61.04 33.35 84.36
CA ILE A 296 60.61 34.00 85.61
C ILE A 296 60.76 33.01 86.78
N ALA A 297 60.44 31.73 86.61
CA ALA A 297 60.64 30.71 87.65
C ALA A 297 62.11 30.59 88.06
N ASP A 298 63.04 30.65 87.10
CA ASP A 298 64.49 30.63 87.35
C ASP A 298 64.93 31.87 88.13
N ILE A 299 64.48 33.07 87.75
CA ILE A 299 64.77 34.33 88.45
C ILE A 299 64.27 34.28 89.90
N ILE A 300 63.06 33.78 90.12
CA ILE A 300 62.49 33.62 91.47
C ILE A 300 63.28 32.58 92.28
N GLY A 301 63.83 31.56 91.64
CA GLY A 301 64.77 30.63 92.26
C GLY A 301 66.02 31.32 92.79
N VAL A 302 66.62 32.21 91.99
CA VAL A 302 67.77 33.03 92.42
C VAL A 302 67.38 33.98 93.57
N ILE A 303 66.18 34.55 93.55
CA ILE A 303 65.70 35.43 94.64
C ILE A 303 65.52 34.64 95.95
N ASP A 304 64.98 33.41 95.92
CA ASP A 304 64.89 32.53 97.10
C ASP A 304 66.30 32.19 97.65
N GLU A 305 67.27 31.95 96.76
CA GLU A 305 68.67 31.71 97.14
C GLU A 305 69.31 32.96 97.79
N ILE A 306 69.12 34.16 97.21
CA ILE A 306 69.59 35.42 97.79
C ILE A 306 68.95 35.64 99.17
N ALA A 307 67.66 35.37 99.33
CA ALA A 307 66.96 35.49 100.61
C ALA A 307 67.53 34.50 101.65
N PHE A 308 67.84 33.27 101.25
CA PHE A 308 68.48 32.28 102.13
C PHE A 308 69.89 32.70 102.56
N GLN A 309 70.72 33.17 101.61
CA GLN A 309 72.06 33.69 101.90
C GLN A 309 72.00 34.91 102.83
N THR A 310 71.05 35.83 102.60
CA THR A 310 70.83 37.01 103.46
C THR A 310 70.41 36.61 104.87
N ASN A 311 69.55 35.59 105.01
CA ASN A 311 69.15 35.04 106.31
C ASN A 311 70.32 34.40 107.07
N LEU A 312 71.24 33.71 106.37
CA LEU A 312 72.47 33.17 106.96
C LEU A 312 73.46 34.27 107.38
N LEU A 313 73.66 35.28 106.54
CA LEU A 313 74.49 36.45 106.86
C LEU A 313 73.96 37.20 108.08
N ALA A 314 72.65 37.42 108.14
CA ALA A 314 71.98 38.07 109.25
C ALA A 314 72.08 37.25 110.55
N LEU A 315 72.00 35.92 110.46
CA LEU A 315 72.24 35.03 111.60
C LEU A 315 73.68 35.16 112.12
N ASN A 316 74.66 35.10 111.22
CA ASN A 316 76.07 35.27 111.58
C ASN A 316 76.33 36.64 112.23
N ALA A 317 75.73 37.70 111.68
CA ALA A 317 75.82 39.05 112.25
C ALA A 317 75.15 39.15 113.64
N ALA A 318 73.99 38.49 113.84
CA ALA A 318 73.32 38.46 115.13
C ALA A 318 74.14 37.70 116.20
N VAL A 319 74.82 36.61 115.80
CA VAL A 319 75.74 35.85 116.68
C VAL A 319 76.96 36.70 117.06
N GLU A 320 77.60 37.37 116.10
CA GLU A 320 78.76 38.23 116.38
C GLU A 320 78.36 39.46 117.22
N ALA A 321 77.17 40.03 117.00
CA ALA A 321 76.61 41.09 117.82
C ALA A 321 76.33 40.63 119.27
N ALA A 322 75.85 39.39 119.46
CA ALA A 322 75.70 38.80 120.80
C ALA A 322 77.05 38.55 121.49
N ARG A 323 78.09 38.22 120.71
CA ARG A 323 79.47 38.02 121.19
C ARG A 323 80.13 39.31 121.68
N ALA A 324 79.76 40.46 121.11
CA ALA A 324 80.25 41.79 121.49
C ALA A 324 79.58 42.40 122.74
N GLY A 325 78.64 41.70 123.39
CA GLY A 325 78.00 42.14 124.64
C GLY A 325 77.16 43.43 124.50
N GLU A 326 77.23 44.34 125.47
CA GLU A 326 76.42 45.58 125.48
C GLU A 326 76.70 46.53 124.29
N GLN A 327 77.89 46.46 123.69
CA GLN A 327 78.25 47.30 122.52
C GLN A 327 77.63 46.80 121.20
N GLY A 328 77.23 45.53 121.13
CA GLY A 328 76.61 44.93 119.93
C GLY A 328 75.09 45.03 119.88
N ARG A 329 74.46 45.59 120.91
CA ARG A 329 73.00 45.52 121.13
C ARG A 329 72.18 46.18 120.01
N GLY A 330 72.64 47.31 119.47
CA GLY A 330 72.02 47.96 118.31
C GLY A 330 72.18 47.17 117.00
N PHE A 331 73.36 46.56 116.79
CA PHE A 331 73.62 45.69 115.65
C PHE A 331 72.81 44.39 115.68
N ALA A 332 72.56 43.82 116.87
CA ALA A 332 71.74 42.63 117.04
C ALA A 332 70.28 42.87 116.61
N VAL A 333 69.72 44.05 116.90
CA VAL A 333 68.36 44.42 116.47
C VAL A 333 68.28 44.54 114.96
N VAL A 334 69.24 45.24 114.32
CA VAL A 334 69.30 45.35 112.86
C VAL A 334 69.48 43.98 112.21
N ALA A 335 70.35 43.13 112.74
CA ALA A 335 70.54 41.77 112.24
C ALA A 335 69.27 40.90 112.36
N SER A 336 68.50 41.04 113.45
CA SER A 336 67.20 40.38 113.61
C SER A 336 66.17 40.89 112.59
N GLU A 337 66.13 42.20 112.31
CA GLU A 337 65.20 42.79 111.34
C GLU A 337 65.54 42.36 109.90
N VAL A 338 66.83 42.37 109.54
CA VAL A 338 67.31 41.87 108.24
C VAL A 338 66.98 40.37 108.09
N ARG A 339 67.13 39.59 109.16
CA ARG A 339 66.77 38.17 109.17
C ARG A 339 65.26 37.97 108.95
N ASN A 340 64.42 38.76 109.62
CA ASN A 340 62.97 38.71 109.44
C ASN A 340 62.57 39.08 108.01
N LEU A 341 63.15 40.14 107.45
CA LEU A 341 62.93 40.56 106.06
C LEU A 341 63.37 39.49 105.06
N ALA A 342 64.50 38.83 105.30
CA ALA A 342 65.00 37.73 104.48
C ALA A 342 64.05 36.51 104.53
N GLN A 343 63.54 36.14 105.70
CA GLN A 343 62.52 35.08 105.82
C GLN A 343 61.21 35.44 105.10
N ARG A 344 60.74 36.69 105.23
CA ARG A 344 59.56 37.18 104.49
C ARG A 344 59.77 37.13 102.98
N SER A 345 60.96 37.51 102.51
CA SER A 345 61.33 37.48 101.09
C SER A 345 61.37 36.05 100.55
N ALA A 346 61.93 35.10 101.31
CA ALA A 346 61.94 33.68 100.95
C ALA A 346 60.52 33.08 100.86
N THR A 347 59.64 33.41 101.82
CA THR A 347 58.24 32.98 101.78
C THR A 347 57.51 33.53 100.55
N ALA A 348 57.65 34.84 100.28
CA ALA A 348 57.04 35.46 99.10
C ALA A 348 57.60 34.89 97.78
N ALA A 349 58.91 34.62 97.71
CA ALA A 349 59.53 33.99 96.55
C ALA A 349 58.95 32.58 96.30
N ARG A 350 58.73 31.77 97.35
CA ARG A 350 58.13 30.43 97.23
C ARG A 350 56.66 30.48 96.80
N GLU A 351 55.89 31.44 97.29
CA GLU A 351 54.51 31.66 96.84
C GLU A 351 54.46 32.04 95.36
N ILE A 352 55.30 32.99 94.92
CA ILE A 352 55.40 33.39 93.50
C ILE A 352 55.85 32.19 92.65
N LYS A 353 56.83 31.41 93.11
CA LYS A 353 57.31 30.20 92.42
C LYS A 353 56.19 29.20 92.19
N THR A 354 55.31 29.02 93.18
CA THR A 354 54.14 28.13 93.08
C THR A 354 53.14 28.67 92.05
N LEU A 355 52.82 29.96 92.09
CA LEU A 355 51.91 30.60 91.12
C LEU A 355 52.43 30.54 89.68
N ILE A 356 53.74 30.73 89.48
CA ILE A 356 54.36 30.60 88.15
C ILE A 356 54.30 29.16 87.66
N LYS A 357 54.59 28.19 88.54
CA LYS A 357 54.49 26.77 88.19
C LYS A 357 53.07 26.40 87.74
N ASP A 358 52.05 26.86 88.47
CA ASP A 358 50.65 26.65 88.11
C ASP A 358 50.29 27.33 86.79
N SER A 359 50.76 28.57 86.59
CA SER A 359 50.53 29.33 85.35
C SER A 359 51.19 28.66 84.14
N ALA A 360 52.43 28.18 84.28
CA ALA A 360 53.14 27.43 83.24
C ALA A 360 52.40 26.14 82.88
N GLY A 361 51.86 25.41 83.88
CA GLY A 361 51.04 24.22 83.64
C GLY A 361 49.75 24.53 82.88
N LYS A 362 49.08 25.66 83.18
CA LYS A 362 47.89 26.11 82.44
C LYS A 362 48.22 26.50 80.99
N VAL A 363 49.34 27.17 80.76
CA VAL A 363 49.80 27.54 79.41
C VAL A 363 50.16 26.30 78.60
N GLU A 364 50.85 25.32 79.18
CA GLU A 364 51.14 24.04 78.52
C GLU A 364 49.86 23.29 78.16
N HIS A 365 48.87 23.26 79.06
CA HIS A 365 47.56 22.67 78.76
C HIS A 365 46.83 23.42 77.63
N GLY A 366 46.84 24.76 77.66
CA GLY A 366 46.29 25.62 76.61
C GLY A 366 46.96 25.38 75.26
N GLY A 367 48.30 25.32 75.22
CA GLY A 367 49.07 25.02 74.01
C GLY A 367 48.71 23.66 73.41
N ARG A 368 48.52 22.63 74.25
CA ARG A 368 48.04 21.31 73.77
C ARG A 368 46.63 21.35 73.18
N LEU A 369 45.72 22.14 73.76
CA LEU A 369 44.36 22.31 73.23
C LEU A 369 44.38 23.03 71.88
N VAL A 370 45.10 24.16 71.79
CA VAL A 370 45.25 24.94 70.56
C VAL A 370 45.92 24.11 69.45
N GLY A 371 46.98 23.37 69.77
CA GLY A 371 47.61 22.46 68.81
C GLY A 371 46.70 21.32 68.35
N ARG A 372 45.77 20.85 69.21
CA ARG A 372 44.73 19.89 68.79
C ARG A 372 43.73 20.54 67.85
N SER A 373 43.27 21.76 68.14
CA SER A 373 42.41 22.53 67.23
C SER A 373 43.05 22.72 65.85
N GLY A 374 44.36 22.95 65.79
CA GLY A 374 45.10 23.07 64.53
C GLY A 374 45.08 21.79 63.70
N ARG A 375 45.27 20.62 64.34
CA ARG A 375 45.13 19.32 63.67
C ARG A 375 43.71 19.08 63.15
N THR A 376 42.69 19.42 63.94
CA THR A 376 41.28 19.28 63.50
C THR A 376 40.97 20.18 62.31
N LEU A 377 41.51 21.40 62.25
CA LEU A 377 41.38 22.26 61.07
C LEU A 377 42.05 21.67 59.84
N GLN A 378 43.22 21.03 59.99
CA GLN A 378 43.88 20.33 58.89
C GLN A 378 43.03 19.15 58.37
N GLU A 379 42.43 18.37 59.27
CA GLU A 379 41.50 17.29 58.90
C GLU A 379 40.27 17.83 58.15
N ILE A 380 39.76 19.01 58.52
CA ILE A 380 38.67 19.69 57.80
C ILE A 380 39.11 20.08 56.39
N VAL A 381 40.31 20.67 56.22
CA VAL A 381 40.85 21.03 54.90
C VAL A 381 40.93 19.80 54.00
N ASP A 382 41.45 18.68 54.52
CA ASP A 382 41.56 17.43 53.77
C ASP A 382 40.19 16.84 53.40
N ALA A 383 39.20 16.93 54.31
CA ALA A 383 37.83 16.50 54.04
C ALA A 383 37.15 17.36 52.96
N VAL A 384 37.28 18.69 53.05
CA VAL A 384 36.71 19.63 52.07
C VAL A 384 37.35 19.43 50.70
N ARG A 385 38.65 19.12 50.64
CA ARG A 385 39.32 18.76 49.38
C ARG A 385 38.69 17.54 48.73
N LYS A 386 38.45 16.46 49.48
CA LYS A 386 37.76 15.26 48.98
C LYS A 386 36.34 15.57 48.47
N VAL A 387 35.60 16.45 49.15
CA VAL A 387 34.29 16.90 48.67
C VAL A 387 34.43 17.63 47.32
N SER A 388 35.41 18.53 47.19
CA SER A 388 35.66 19.25 45.93
C SER A 388 35.99 18.31 44.77
N ASP A 389 36.76 17.25 45.03
CA ASP A 389 37.08 16.21 44.03
C ASP A 389 35.82 15.44 43.59
N ILE A 390 34.96 15.03 44.52
CA ILE A 390 33.69 14.35 44.21
C ILE A 390 32.77 15.26 43.38
N VAL A 391 32.64 16.52 43.79
CA VAL A 391 31.81 17.51 43.09
C VAL A 391 32.31 17.76 41.67
N THR A 392 33.63 17.74 41.46
CA THR A 392 34.24 17.81 40.13
C THR A 392 33.82 16.59 39.29
N GLY A 393 33.87 15.39 39.86
CA GLY A 393 33.40 14.18 39.21
C GLY A 393 31.92 14.23 38.82
N ILE A 394 31.06 14.78 39.69
CA ILE A 394 29.62 14.96 39.40
C ILE A 394 29.41 15.93 38.23
N ALA A 395 30.14 17.04 38.20
CA ALA A 395 30.03 18.03 37.11
C ALA A 395 30.39 17.40 35.76
N SER A 396 31.54 16.69 35.69
CA SER A 396 31.96 16.00 34.46
C SER A 396 30.98 14.90 34.04
N ALA A 397 30.49 14.09 34.98
CA ALA A 397 29.50 13.06 34.69
C ALA A 397 28.16 13.67 34.20
N SER A 398 27.77 14.82 34.73
CA SER A 398 26.55 15.53 34.31
C SER A 398 26.70 16.10 32.89
N GLU A 399 27.88 16.61 32.53
CA GLU A 399 28.18 17.05 31.15
C GLU A 399 28.12 15.87 30.16
N GLU A 400 28.68 14.72 30.54
CA GLU A 400 28.63 13.50 29.73
C GLU A 400 27.19 12.97 29.57
N GLN A 401 26.40 12.99 30.65
CA GLN A 401 24.97 12.66 30.60
C GLN A 401 24.21 13.62 29.68
N ALA A 402 24.50 14.92 29.71
CA ALA A 402 23.85 15.88 28.84
C ALA A 402 24.13 15.58 27.35
N MET A 403 25.36 15.22 27.01
CA MET A 403 25.70 14.77 25.65
C MET A 403 24.98 13.46 25.27
N GLY A 404 24.91 12.50 26.20
CA GLY A 404 24.17 11.25 25.99
C GLY A 404 22.67 11.48 25.75
N ILE A 405 22.06 12.40 26.50
CA ILE A 405 20.65 12.76 26.34
C ILE A 405 20.42 13.47 24.99
N GLU A 406 21.36 14.28 24.50
CA GLU A 406 21.25 14.89 23.17
C GLU A 406 21.18 13.81 22.06
N GLN A 407 21.92 12.72 22.20
CA GLN A 407 21.85 11.59 21.26
C GLN A 407 20.52 10.85 21.37
N VAL A 408 20.00 10.65 22.58
CA VAL A 408 18.66 10.09 22.79
C VAL A 408 17.60 10.98 22.12
N ASN A 409 17.70 12.31 22.26
CA ASN A 409 16.77 13.24 21.63
C ASN A 409 16.80 13.14 20.09
N LYS A 410 17.99 13.00 19.49
CA LYS A 410 18.12 12.73 18.04
C LYS A 410 17.45 11.41 17.62
N ALA A 411 17.60 10.36 18.42
CA ALA A 411 16.96 9.08 18.16
C ALA A 411 15.43 9.17 18.27
N VAL A 412 14.90 9.92 19.25
CA VAL A 412 13.46 10.17 19.39
C VAL A 412 12.91 10.94 18.19
N ALA A 413 13.63 11.97 17.73
CA ALA A 413 13.24 12.72 16.52
C ALA A 413 13.22 11.84 15.26
N GLN A 414 14.19 10.94 15.12
CA GLN A 414 14.20 9.97 14.01
C GLN A 414 13.04 8.96 14.12
N MET A 415 12.72 8.51 15.34
CA MET A 415 11.57 7.64 15.56
C MET A 415 10.25 8.34 15.20
N ASP A 416 10.10 9.63 15.53
CA ASP A 416 8.94 10.43 15.14
C ASP A 416 8.79 10.54 13.62
N GLU A 417 9.90 10.78 12.89
CA GLU A 417 9.89 10.79 11.42
C GLU A 417 9.39 9.45 10.85
N VAL A 418 9.90 8.33 11.36
CA VAL A 418 9.44 6.99 10.94
C VAL A 418 7.98 6.75 11.32
N THR A 419 7.53 7.22 12.49
CA THR A 419 6.12 7.12 12.91
C THR A 419 5.20 7.91 11.98
N GLN A 420 5.62 9.11 11.55
CA GLN A 420 4.87 9.89 10.55
C GLN A 420 4.86 9.21 9.17
N GLN A 421 5.99 8.65 8.75
CA GLN A 421 6.06 7.86 7.50
C GLN A 421 5.15 6.63 7.57
N ASN A 422 5.11 5.94 8.71
CA ASN A 422 4.18 4.82 8.91
C ASN A 422 2.72 5.26 8.81
N ALA A 423 2.36 6.42 9.36
CA ALA A 423 1.01 6.96 9.21
C ALA A 423 0.66 7.24 7.73
N ALA A 424 1.59 7.81 6.97
CA ALA A 424 1.41 8.03 5.53
C ALA A 424 1.30 6.70 4.76
N LEU A 425 2.14 5.71 5.09
CA LEU A 425 2.08 4.37 4.49
C LEU A 425 0.77 3.67 4.80
N VAL A 426 0.23 3.84 6.00
CA VAL A 426 -1.09 3.33 6.38
C VAL A 426 -2.17 3.95 5.51
N GLU A 427 -2.17 5.28 5.30
CA GLU A 427 -3.14 5.91 4.40
C GLU A 427 -3.01 5.42 2.95
N GLN A 428 -1.79 5.27 2.45
CA GLN A 428 -1.53 4.76 1.11
C GLN A 428 -1.97 3.29 0.95
N ALA A 429 -1.71 2.45 1.95
CA ALA A 429 -2.13 1.05 1.96
C ALA A 429 -3.66 0.93 2.00
N ALA A 430 -4.33 1.74 2.81
CA ALA A 430 -5.80 1.78 2.83
C ALA A 430 -6.37 2.14 1.46
N ALA A 431 -5.82 3.16 0.80
CA ALA A 431 -6.25 3.57 -0.54
C ALA A 431 -5.99 2.47 -1.59
N ALA A 432 -4.83 1.81 -1.52
CA ALA A 432 -4.50 0.71 -2.41
C ALA A 432 -5.43 -0.50 -2.22
N SER A 433 -5.72 -0.89 -0.97
CA SER A 433 -6.66 -1.96 -0.66
C SER A 433 -8.09 -1.64 -1.13
N ALA A 434 -8.54 -0.40 -0.96
CA ALA A 434 -9.85 0.03 -1.48
C ALA A 434 -9.90 -0.07 -3.02
N ALA A 435 -8.86 0.39 -3.71
CA ALA A 435 -8.77 0.26 -5.16
C ALA A 435 -8.73 -1.20 -5.63
N MET A 436 -8.06 -2.08 -4.88
CA MET A 436 -8.06 -3.53 -5.16
C MET A 436 -9.44 -4.15 -5.00
N ASP A 437 -10.19 -3.80 -3.94
CA ASP A 437 -11.58 -4.24 -3.75
C ASP A 437 -12.47 -3.77 -4.92
N ASP A 438 -12.37 -2.50 -5.30
CA ASP A 438 -13.12 -1.93 -6.42
C ASP A 438 -12.80 -2.63 -7.75
N HIS A 439 -11.53 -2.91 -8.03
CA HIS A 439 -11.09 -3.64 -9.22
C HIS A 439 -11.60 -5.09 -9.22
N ALA A 440 -11.52 -5.78 -8.08
CA ALA A 440 -12.04 -7.14 -7.95
C ALA A 440 -13.55 -7.20 -8.19
N ARG A 441 -14.31 -6.28 -7.59
CA ARG A 441 -15.76 -6.16 -7.84
C ARG A 441 -16.07 -5.81 -9.29
N SER A 442 -15.24 -4.97 -9.92
CA SER A 442 -15.41 -4.65 -11.34
C SER A 442 -15.15 -5.86 -12.24
N LEU A 443 -14.12 -6.66 -11.95
CA LEU A 443 -13.86 -7.92 -12.66
C LEU A 443 -15.04 -8.89 -12.50
N ALA A 444 -15.55 -9.04 -11.28
CA ALA A 444 -16.72 -9.87 -11.01
C ALA A 444 -17.94 -9.43 -11.83
N ARG A 445 -18.22 -8.12 -11.90
CA ARG A 445 -19.30 -7.56 -12.75
C ARG A 445 -19.09 -7.81 -14.24
N LEU A 446 -17.86 -7.66 -14.73
CA LEU A 446 -17.56 -7.88 -16.16
C LEU A 446 -17.81 -9.33 -16.57
N VAL A 447 -17.51 -10.30 -15.69
CA VAL A 447 -17.74 -11.72 -15.97
C VAL A 447 -19.13 -12.22 -15.55
N ASP A 448 -19.95 -11.37 -14.92
CA ASP A 448 -21.34 -11.70 -14.54
C ASP A 448 -22.27 -11.78 -15.76
N VAL A 449 -21.91 -11.10 -16.86
CA VAL A 449 -22.61 -11.22 -18.16
C VAL A 449 -22.59 -12.66 -18.68
N PHE A 450 -21.55 -13.44 -18.35
CA PHE A 450 -21.44 -14.81 -18.80
C PHE A 450 -22.25 -15.77 -17.91
N ARG A 451 -23.28 -16.38 -18.48
CA ARG A 451 -24.07 -17.41 -17.79
C ARG A 451 -23.39 -18.75 -17.92
N THR A 452 -22.94 -19.31 -16.79
CA THR A 452 -22.17 -20.55 -16.75
C THR A 452 -22.98 -21.77 -16.32
N SER A 453 -24.21 -21.61 -15.80
CA SER A 453 -25.09 -22.72 -15.43
C SER A 453 -26.55 -22.30 -15.43
N GLU A 454 -27.44 -23.18 -15.91
CA GLU A 454 -28.88 -22.99 -15.78
C GLU A 454 -29.27 -22.89 -14.30
N GLY A 455 -29.84 -21.75 -13.91
CA GLY A 455 -30.34 -21.53 -12.54
C GLY A 455 -29.30 -21.05 -11.51
N ALA A 456 -28.07 -20.71 -11.90
CA ALA A 456 -27.23 -19.92 -10.99
C ALA A 456 -27.85 -18.52 -10.88
N PRO A 457 -28.19 -18.05 -9.66
CA PRO A 457 -28.65 -16.68 -9.51
C PRO A 457 -27.55 -15.77 -10.05
N ALA A 458 -27.95 -14.75 -10.84
CA ALA A 458 -27.10 -13.59 -11.09
C ALA A 458 -26.51 -13.19 -9.73
N TYR A 459 -25.20 -12.96 -9.67
CA TYR A 459 -24.55 -12.61 -8.42
C TYR A 459 -25.26 -11.39 -7.84
N SER A 460 -26.12 -11.62 -6.84
CA SER A 460 -26.70 -10.54 -6.06
C SER A 460 -25.52 -9.99 -5.29
N PRO A 461 -25.09 -8.74 -5.53
CA PRO A 461 -24.08 -8.14 -4.68
C PRO A 461 -24.61 -8.28 -3.26
N ALA A 462 -23.83 -8.89 -2.37
CA ALA A 462 -24.11 -8.78 -0.95
C ALA A 462 -24.35 -7.29 -0.66
N PRO A 463 -25.36 -6.94 0.16
CA PRO A 463 -25.66 -5.56 0.47
C PRO A 463 -24.35 -4.89 0.88
N GLU A 464 -24.05 -3.80 0.19
CA GLU A 464 -22.90 -2.95 0.40
C GLU A 464 -22.62 -2.88 1.91
N PRO A 465 -21.49 -3.41 2.42
CA PRO A 465 -21.15 -3.11 3.79
C PRO A 465 -21.07 -1.59 3.83
N GLU A 466 -21.97 -0.96 4.59
CA GLU A 466 -21.87 0.47 4.85
C GLU A 466 -20.43 0.69 5.28
N LEU A 467 -19.64 1.36 4.42
CA LEU A 467 -18.36 1.91 4.82
C LEU A 467 -18.63 2.56 6.17
N PRO A 468 -17.91 2.20 7.25
CA PRO A 468 -18.07 2.92 8.49
C PRO A 468 -17.87 4.38 8.12
N ARG A 469 -18.98 5.14 8.13
CA ARG A 469 -18.96 6.56 7.80
C ARG A 469 -17.82 7.10 8.62
N ALA A 470 -16.79 7.63 7.94
CA ALA A 470 -15.65 8.27 8.58
C ALA A 470 -16.23 9.05 9.75
N VAL A 471 -15.93 8.58 10.98
CA VAL A 471 -16.55 9.13 12.18
C VAL A 471 -16.31 10.62 12.06
N ALA A 472 -17.40 11.36 11.80
CA ALA A 472 -17.29 12.79 11.59
C ALA A 472 -16.50 13.28 12.79
N ARG A 473 -15.31 13.82 12.54
CA ARG A 473 -14.42 14.32 13.58
C ARG A 473 -15.31 15.06 14.55
N ARG A 474 -15.48 14.50 15.75
CA ARG A 474 -16.13 15.23 16.83
C ARG A 474 -15.31 16.52 16.90
N PRO A 475 -15.91 17.70 16.75
CA PRO A 475 -15.14 18.93 16.88
C PRO A 475 -14.40 18.81 18.20
N ALA A 476 -13.07 18.95 18.14
CA ALA A 476 -12.23 18.93 19.33
C ALA A 476 -12.93 19.81 20.37
N PRO A 477 -13.07 19.36 21.63
CA PRO A 477 -13.58 20.26 22.67
C PRO A 477 -12.75 21.53 22.60
N ALA A 478 -13.42 22.67 22.41
CA ALA A 478 -12.78 23.96 22.30
C ALA A 478 -11.73 24.05 23.40
N ALA A 479 -10.47 24.23 23.02
CA ALA A 479 -9.38 24.44 23.96
C ALA A 479 -9.85 25.49 24.97
N PRO A 480 -9.71 25.26 26.29
CA PRO A 480 -10.05 26.28 27.26
C PRO A 480 -9.26 27.52 26.88
N ALA A 481 -9.98 28.61 26.61
CA ALA A 481 -9.38 29.89 26.29
C ALA A 481 -8.31 30.17 27.34
N ILE A 482 -7.04 30.21 26.91
CA ILE A 482 -5.95 30.69 27.74
C ILE A 482 -6.34 32.11 28.12
N ARG A 483 -6.82 32.27 29.35
CA ARG A 483 -7.03 33.58 29.95
C ARG A 483 -5.67 34.26 29.90
N LYS A 484 -5.56 35.30 29.07
CA LYS A 484 -4.44 36.24 29.14
C LYS A 484 -4.23 36.59 30.61
N PRO A 485 -2.99 36.55 31.12
CA PRO A 485 -2.76 36.92 32.50
C PRO A 485 -3.24 38.37 32.67
N VAL A 486 -4.15 38.54 33.62
CA VAL A 486 -4.55 39.86 34.11
C VAL A 486 -3.26 40.50 34.61
N ALA A 487 -2.80 41.53 33.90
CA ALA A 487 -1.71 42.37 34.35
C ALA A 487 -2.12 42.94 35.71
N ASN A 488 -1.46 42.42 36.75
CA ASN A 488 -1.62 42.91 38.10
C ASN A 488 -1.07 44.34 38.10
N ALA A 489 -1.95 45.33 38.16
CA ALA A 489 -1.60 46.72 38.32
C ALA A 489 -1.10 46.93 39.75
N THR A 490 0.17 46.63 40.00
CA THR A 490 0.88 47.18 41.16
C THR A 490 1.44 48.54 40.78
N ASN A 491 0.85 49.52 41.45
CA ASN A 491 1.13 50.94 41.36
C ASN A 491 2.56 51.21 41.84
N GLY A 492 3.49 51.38 40.90
CA GLY A 492 4.90 51.72 41.17
C GLY A 492 5.29 52.98 40.40
N ARG A 493 5.03 54.15 40.99
CA ARG A 493 5.63 55.43 40.59
C ARG A 493 7.15 55.33 40.72
N SER A 494 7.88 55.46 39.61
CA SER A 494 9.12 56.23 39.58
C SER A 494 9.53 56.49 38.13
N GLY A 495 9.70 57.76 37.78
CA GLY A 495 10.12 58.20 36.47
C GLY A 495 11.62 58.10 36.26
N SER A 496 12.03 57.94 35.00
CA SER A 496 13.34 58.36 34.50
C SER A 496 13.30 58.36 32.98
N LYS A 497 14.05 59.30 32.40
CA LYS A 497 13.99 59.81 31.03
C LYS A 497 14.88 59.05 30.04
N SER A 498 14.47 59.16 28.78
CA SER A 498 15.24 59.43 27.54
C SER A 498 16.24 58.42 26.95
N PHE A 499 16.10 58.33 25.62
CA PHE A 499 17.05 58.11 24.50
C PHE A 499 16.64 56.85 23.72
N GLY A 500 16.26 56.86 22.44
CA GLY A 500 16.60 57.74 21.32
C GLY A 500 17.60 57.03 20.41
N SER A 501 17.14 56.38 19.32
CA SER A 501 17.86 55.98 18.08
C SER A 501 17.13 54.77 17.45
N ALA A 502 16.33 54.92 16.41
CA ALA A 502 16.69 55.05 14.98
C ALA A 502 17.26 53.75 14.36
N ALA A 503 16.52 53.25 13.37
CA ALA A 503 16.81 52.11 12.50
C ALA A 503 17.83 52.45 11.39
N PRO A 504 18.37 51.44 10.72
CA PRO A 504 18.59 51.48 9.27
C PRO A 504 17.85 50.31 8.60
N ALA A 505 16.97 50.54 7.63
CA ALA A 505 17.23 50.82 6.21
C ALA A 505 17.77 49.58 5.44
N ARG A 506 16.84 49.00 4.65
CA ARG A 506 17.09 48.01 3.60
C ARG A 506 17.96 48.62 2.50
N VAL A 507 18.98 47.88 2.05
CA VAL A 507 19.70 48.15 0.81
C VAL A 507 19.14 47.21 -0.26
N ALA A 508 18.54 47.81 -1.28
CA ALA A 508 18.35 47.19 -2.58
C ALA A 508 19.65 47.37 -3.38
N ASN A 509 20.08 46.32 -4.07
CA ASN A 509 20.98 46.46 -5.21
C ASN A 509 20.51 45.53 -6.33
N ASP A 510 20.38 46.12 -7.51
CA ASP A 510 19.94 45.53 -8.77
C ASP A 510 21.03 44.64 -9.40
N GLY A 511 20.54 43.67 -10.19
CA GLY A 511 20.98 43.49 -11.57
C GLY A 511 22.21 42.62 -11.85
N GLN A 512 21.95 41.39 -12.33
CA GLN A 512 22.64 40.70 -13.44
C GLN A 512 22.00 39.30 -13.58
N ASP A 513 21.00 39.11 -14.46
CA ASP A 513 21.13 38.66 -15.85
C ASP A 513 22.01 37.41 -16.02
N TRP A 514 21.39 36.23 -16.17
CA TRP A 514 21.85 35.07 -16.99
C TRP A 514 20.69 34.06 -17.13
N GLU A 515 20.03 34.04 -18.28
CA GLU A 515 19.23 32.92 -18.82
C GLU A 515 19.94 32.37 -20.07
N GLU A 516 20.31 31.09 -20.05
CA GLU A 516 20.30 30.10 -21.15
C GLU A 516 21.17 28.89 -20.74
N PHE A 517 20.52 27.76 -20.43
CA PHE A 517 20.68 26.44 -21.08
C PHE A 517 19.80 25.39 -20.39
#